data_AF-A0A7W9CD44-F1
#
_entry.id   AF-A0A7W9CD44-F1
#
_cell.length_a   1.000
_cell.length_b   1.000
_cell.length_c   1.000
_cell.angle_alpha   90.00
_cell.angle_beta   90.00
_cell.angle_gamma   90.00
#
_symmetry.space_group_name_H-M   'P 1'
#
loop_
_entity.id
_entity.type
_entity.pdbx_description
1 polymer ?
#
loop_
_entity_poly.entity_id
_entity_poly.type
_entity_poly.pdbx_seq_one_letter_code
_entity_poly.pdbx_strand_id
1 'polypeptide(L)'
;MSSESLSAQRRRRAGRVTAWILGGILLLAVLGTFWIGIRGFLAYQHLNDARATAADAASALAAPATASELIREVSADTSTAHELTSDVVWKAGELLPWIGPQLAAVSTVASALDDVASQSLTPLASVAGSFSLDSIRPQNGAIDLTVFDALDGAASEGAAGLGAAASVIDGIDQRPLVRPVREAVDEVGALLSQAYGAADALNRATTLMPAMLGADGPRNYLLIFQNNAEWRSLGGIVGAMVLVHTENGKISLESQASSSDFTRYDEPVVPMTDDEIRLFSERPASYVQNVTLMPDFTRDAPIIEAMWERETGIAIDGVLSLDPVALSYLLDATGPIALPTGDELTSDNAVQLLLNEVYLRYEDPAEQDAFFAVAAASVFDALTDGGVDPATLVAALSRAGEEDRLMVWNAVPEEQAILDGTTLQGVRAPLDAGTTDFGVYLNDGTGSKMDYYMQADAGAEWCTPGEATLRVTLRNNAPADAANLPSYITGGGNFGVPPGEVQTVSYIYLPAGAELVSATLAGSEESAPLGGGMDDGRQVLTWTTQLAPGAELSLDVTVTAPPTTEIVTRLTPTINANEGISVCGNL
;
A
#
# COMPACT_ATOMS: atom_id res chain seq x y z
N MET A 1 45.49 18.74 -79.01
CA MET A 1 45.40 18.56 -77.54
C MET A 1 43.94 18.29 -77.20
N SER A 2 43.61 17.01 -77.07
CA SER A 2 42.24 16.47 -77.05
C SER A 2 41.54 16.66 -75.70
N SER A 3 40.22 16.82 -75.76
CA SER A 3 39.27 16.91 -74.64
C SER A 3 39.40 15.78 -73.61
N GLU A 4 39.98 14.63 -73.98
CA GLU A 4 40.25 13.50 -73.09
C GLU A 4 41.27 13.81 -71.99
N SER A 5 42.29 14.62 -72.26
CA SER A 5 43.36 14.94 -71.29
C SER A 5 42.88 15.84 -70.12
N LEU A 6 41.94 16.75 -70.41
CA LEU A 6 41.30 17.62 -69.40
C LEU A 6 40.34 16.82 -68.49
N SER A 7 39.74 15.73 -69.00
CA SER A 7 38.85 14.85 -68.23
C SER A 7 39.59 14.04 -67.15
N ALA A 8 40.80 13.57 -67.46
CA ALA A 8 41.62 12.76 -66.55
C ALA A 8 42.21 13.59 -65.39
N GLN A 9 42.62 14.83 -65.66
CA GLN A 9 43.05 15.78 -64.63
C GLN A 9 41.91 16.23 -63.70
N ARG A 10 40.70 16.47 -64.24
CA ARG A 10 39.52 16.77 -63.43
C ARG A 10 39.11 15.60 -62.53
N ARG A 11 39.17 14.34 -63.03
CA ARG A 11 38.90 13.13 -62.22
C ARG A 11 39.91 12.94 -61.07
N ARG A 12 41.21 13.19 -61.29
CA ARG A 12 42.24 13.12 -60.23
C ARG A 12 42.10 14.22 -59.18
N ARG A 13 41.72 15.44 -59.57
CA ARG A 13 41.40 16.53 -58.64
C ARG A 13 40.13 16.24 -57.85
N ALA A 14 39.07 15.77 -58.51
CA ALA A 14 37.84 15.35 -57.86
C ALA A 14 38.10 14.22 -56.85
N GLY A 15 38.85 13.18 -57.22
CA GLY A 15 39.19 12.09 -56.30
C GLY A 15 40.03 12.54 -55.09
N ARG A 16 40.96 13.47 -55.25
CA ARG A 16 41.71 14.06 -54.12
C ARG A 16 40.81 14.92 -53.23
N VAL A 17 39.95 15.76 -53.81
CA VAL A 17 38.99 16.57 -53.05
C VAL A 17 38.02 15.68 -52.28
N THR A 18 37.47 14.64 -52.90
CA THR A 18 36.62 13.64 -52.23
C THR A 18 37.38 12.92 -51.11
N ALA A 19 38.64 12.53 -51.31
CA ALA A 19 39.44 11.90 -50.26
C ALA A 19 39.75 12.85 -49.08
N TRP A 20 40.01 14.13 -49.34
CA TRP A 20 40.18 15.14 -48.29
C TRP A 20 38.86 15.42 -47.55
N ILE A 21 37.74 15.45 -48.25
CA ILE A 21 36.40 15.59 -47.64
C ILE A 21 36.10 14.37 -46.76
N LEU A 22 36.30 13.14 -47.27
CA LEU A 22 36.09 11.92 -46.51
C LEU A 22 37.04 11.80 -45.31
N GLY A 23 38.32 12.18 -45.47
CA GLY A 23 39.28 12.24 -44.37
C GLY A 23 38.93 13.29 -43.33
N GLY A 24 38.42 14.44 -43.74
CA GLY A 24 37.89 15.48 -42.84
C GLY A 24 36.66 15.01 -42.07
N ILE A 25 35.71 14.35 -42.74
CA ILE A 25 34.52 13.75 -42.11
C ILE A 25 34.93 12.68 -41.10
N LEU A 26 35.88 11.80 -41.46
CA LEU A 26 36.39 10.76 -40.55
C LEU A 26 37.08 11.38 -39.32
N LEU A 27 37.91 12.41 -39.51
CA LEU A 27 38.56 13.10 -38.40
C LEU A 27 37.53 13.75 -37.46
N LEU A 28 36.52 14.42 -38.02
CA LEU A 28 35.42 15.00 -37.25
C LEU A 28 34.62 13.92 -36.51
N ALA A 29 34.39 12.76 -37.14
CA ALA A 29 33.73 11.63 -36.50
C ALA A 29 34.54 11.09 -35.31
N VAL A 30 35.86 10.91 -35.46
CA VAL A 30 36.74 10.45 -34.36
C VAL A 30 36.77 11.46 -33.21
N LEU A 31 36.91 12.75 -33.52
CA LEU A 31 36.88 13.81 -32.50
C LEU A 31 35.51 13.87 -31.81
N GLY A 32 34.42 13.70 -32.56
CA GLY A 32 33.07 13.61 -32.03
C GLY A 32 32.86 12.41 -31.10
N THR A 33 33.34 11.21 -31.49
CA THR A 33 33.29 10.02 -30.64
C THR A 33 34.08 10.23 -29.35
N PHE A 34 35.28 10.81 -29.42
CA PHE A 34 36.09 11.08 -28.23
C PHE A 34 35.44 12.12 -27.31
N TRP A 35 34.84 13.17 -27.90
CA TRP A 35 34.09 14.20 -27.18
C TRP A 35 32.88 13.61 -26.44
N ILE A 36 32.06 12.84 -27.14
CA ILE A 36 30.91 12.13 -26.55
C ILE A 36 31.37 11.14 -25.48
N GLY A 37 32.45 10.40 -25.71
CA GLY A 37 32.98 9.43 -24.74
C GLY A 37 33.42 10.08 -23.43
N ILE A 38 34.15 11.21 -23.49
CA ILE A 38 34.55 11.95 -22.28
C ILE A 38 33.33 12.51 -21.56
N ARG A 39 32.45 13.20 -22.28
CA ARG A 39 31.27 13.82 -21.67
C ARG A 39 30.33 12.78 -21.07
N GLY A 40 30.15 11.64 -21.74
CA GLY A 40 29.33 10.54 -21.24
C GLY A 40 29.92 9.89 -19.99
N PHE A 41 31.24 9.74 -19.93
CA PHE A 41 31.91 9.26 -18.72
C PHE A 41 31.75 10.24 -17.54
N LEU A 42 31.93 11.55 -17.77
CA LEU A 42 31.74 12.57 -16.73
C LEU A 42 30.27 12.66 -16.29
N ALA A 43 29.32 12.63 -17.22
CA ALA A 43 27.89 12.63 -16.91
C ALA A 43 27.51 11.39 -16.09
N TYR A 44 28.05 10.22 -16.44
CA TYR A 44 27.84 8.99 -15.66
C TYR A 44 28.36 9.12 -14.22
N GLN A 45 29.52 9.75 -14.01
CA GLN A 45 30.04 9.98 -12.65
C GLN A 45 29.09 10.85 -11.83
N HIS A 46 28.68 12.00 -12.36
CA HIS A 46 27.73 12.88 -11.67
C HIS A 46 26.37 12.21 -11.43
N LEU A 47 25.84 11.44 -12.38
CA LEU A 47 24.59 10.69 -12.16
C LEU A 47 24.74 9.62 -11.08
N ASN A 48 25.89 8.96 -11.00
CA ASN A 48 26.16 7.96 -9.97
C ASN A 48 26.34 8.60 -8.58
N ASP A 49 26.99 9.76 -8.52
CA ASP A 49 27.16 10.53 -7.28
C ASP A 49 25.80 11.09 -6.81
N ALA A 50 25.02 11.71 -7.72
CA ALA A 50 23.65 12.14 -7.46
C ALA A 50 22.76 11.00 -6.93
N ARG A 51 22.89 9.80 -7.51
CA ARG A 51 22.17 8.62 -7.05
C ARG A 51 22.54 8.25 -5.61
N ALA A 52 23.84 8.20 -5.28
CA ALA A 52 24.28 7.88 -3.93
C ALA A 52 23.78 8.93 -2.92
N THR A 53 23.92 10.21 -3.26
CA THR A 53 23.45 11.33 -2.44
C THR A 53 21.92 11.34 -2.30
N ALA A 54 21.16 10.94 -3.33
CA ALA A 54 19.71 10.82 -3.26
C ALA A 54 19.28 9.69 -2.30
N ALA A 55 19.99 8.56 -2.30
CA ALA A 55 19.76 7.49 -1.33
C ALA A 55 20.04 7.96 0.11
N ASP A 56 21.11 8.72 0.31
CA ASP A 56 21.43 9.32 1.61
C ASP A 56 20.35 10.35 2.02
N ALA A 57 19.83 11.15 1.07
CA ALA A 57 18.74 12.09 1.33
C ALA A 57 17.46 11.39 1.78
N ALA A 58 17.10 10.28 1.14
CA ALA A 58 15.97 9.45 1.52
C ALA A 58 16.15 8.86 2.94
N SER A 59 17.37 8.45 3.30
CA SER A 59 17.66 7.97 4.66
C SER A 59 17.61 9.08 5.72
N ALA A 60 17.78 10.34 5.31
CA ALA A 60 17.82 11.51 6.16
C ALA A 60 16.46 12.24 6.29
N LEU A 61 15.34 11.64 5.85
CA LEU A 61 14.02 12.27 5.90
C LEU A 61 13.57 12.68 7.32
N ALA A 62 14.03 11.97 8.35
CA ALA A 62 13.81 12.33 9.76
C ALA A 62 14.62 13.57 10.22
N ALA A 63 15.57 14.04 9.40
CA ALA A 63 16.36 15.25 9.61
C ALA A 63 16.21 16.20 8.40
N PRO A 64 15.09 16.94 8.32
CA PRO A 64 14.72 17.76 7.15
C PRO A 64 15.81 18.73 6.66
N ALA A 65 16.59 19.29 7.59
CA ALA A 65 17.71 20.17 7.27
C ALA A 65 18.84 19.45 6.51
N THR A 66 19.17 18.21 6.91
CA THR A 66 20.17 17.37 6.24
C THR A 66 19.67 16.94 4.86
N ALA A 67 18.40 16.49 4.78
CA ALA A 67 17.79 16.13 3.50
C ALA A 67 17.79 17.31 2.51
N SER A 68 17.49 18.52 2.96
CA SER A 68 17.55 19.75 2.15
C SER A 68 18.95 20.04 1.61
N GLU A 69 20.01 19.76 2.37
CA GLU A 69 21.40 19.93 1.91
C GLU A 69 21.77 18.90 0.85
N LEU A 70 21.41 17.63 1.06
CA LEU A 70 21.65 16.56 0.11
C LEU A 70 20.87 16.74 -1.20
N ILE A 71 19.62 17.23 -1.15
CA ILE A 71 18.83 17.57 -2.36
C ILE A 71 19.54 18.65 -3.20
N ARG A 72 20.16 19.65 -2.56
CA ARG A 72 20.92 20.69 -3.27
C ARG A 72 22.17 20.13 -3.95
N GLU A 73 22.82 19.14 -3.35
CA GLU A 73 23.95 18.43 -3.94
C GLU A 73 23.52 17.56 -5.13
N VAL A 74 22.42 16.81 -4.98
CA VAL A 74 21.79 16.07 -6.10
C VAL A 74 21.50 17.01 -7.26
N SER A 75 20.90 18.18 -6.99
CA SER A 75 20.61 19.18 -8.04
C SER A 75 21.87 19.66 -8.77
N ALA A 76 22.98 19.88 -8.06
CA ALA A 76 24.23 20.32 -8.69
C ALA A 76 24.82 19.25 -9.62
N ASP A 77 24.79 17.99 -9.19
CA ASP A 77 25.28 16.86 -9.99
C ASP A 77 24.38 16.57 -11.19
N THR A 78 23.06 16.55 -11.02
CA THR A 78 22.11 16.32 -12.12
C THR A 78 22.18 17.42 -13.16
N SER A 79 22.33 18.68 -12.72
CA SER A 79 22.50 19.83 -13.62
C SER A 79 23.78 19.72 -14.45
N THR A 80 24.90 19.34 -13.82
CA THR A 80 26.16 19.12 -14.52
C THR A 80 26.05 17.96 -15.52
N ALA A 81 25.40 16.86 -15.14
CA ALA A 81 25.13 15.74 -16.05
C ALA A 81 24.26 16.15 -17.25
N HIS A 82 23.24 16.98 -17.02
CA HIS A 82 22.39 17.53 -18.08
C HIS A 82 23.17 18.42 -19.05
N GLU A 83 24.03 19.32 -18.55
CA GLU A 83 24.90 20.17 -19.37
C GLU A 83 25.91 19.37 -20.22
N LEU A 84 26.42 18.26 -19.67
CA LEU A 84 27.33 17.36 -20.37
C LEU A 84 26.64 16.56 -21.48
N THR A 85 25.32 16.42 -21.45
CA THR A 85 24.54 15.60 -22.39
C THR A 85 23.57 16.38 -23.28
N SER A 86 23.60 17.72 -23.23
CA SER A 86 22.69 18.59 -23.98
C SER A 86 23.32 19.30 -25.19
N ASP A 87 24.63 19.16 -25.42
CA ASP A 87 25.33 19.90 -26.47
C ASP A 87 25.06 19.39 -27.89
N VAL A 88 25.37 20.22 -28.88
CA VAL A 88 25.07 19.94 -30.30
C VAL A 88 25.76 18.69 -30.84
N VAL A 89 26.94 18.31 -30.32
CA VAL A 89 27.67 17.10 -30.71
C VAL A 89 26.97 15.87 -30.12
N TRP A 90 26.50 15.97 -28.87
CA TRP A 90 25.71 14.92 -28.23
C TRP A 90 24.40 14.66 -28.99
N LYS A 91 23.61 15.70 -29.27
CA LYS A 91 22.36 15.61 -30.03
C LYS A 91 22.56 15.06 -31.45
N ALA A 92 23.69 15.39 -32.09
CA ALA A 92 24.03 14.78 -33.37
C ALA A 92 24.33 13.27 -33.24
N GLY A 93 24.94 12.85 -32.13
CA GLY A 93 25.18 11.46 -31.79
C GLY A 93 23.91 10.64 -31.55
N GLU A 94 22.87 11.25 -30.97
CA GLU A 94 21.54 10.64 -30.74
C GLU A 94 20.88 10.16 -32.03
N LEU A 95 21.24 10.73 -33.18
CA LEU A 95 20.72 10.35 -34.50
C LEU A 95 21.40 9.11 -35.10
N LEU A 96 22.47 8.61 -34.49
CA LEU A 96 23.21 7.45 -35.01
C LEU A 96 22.48 6.13 -34.73
N PRO A 97 22.49 5.17 -35.67
CA PRO A 97 21.94 3.85 -35.40
C PRO A 97 22.74 3.15 -34.29
N TRP A 98 22.04 2.38 -33.46
CA TRP A 98 22.56 1.58 -32.33
C TRP A 98 23.13 2.37 -31.13
N ILE A 99 23.91 3.43 -31.39
CA ILE A 99 24.49 4.30 -30.36
C ILE A 99 23.49 5.37 -29.92
N GLY A 100 22.73 5.92 -30.87
CA GLY A 100 21.80 7.02 -30.62
C GLY A 100 20.80 6.75 -29.50
N PRO A 101 20.13 5.57 -29.45
CA PRO A 101 19.24 5.22 -28.35
C PRO A 101 19.93 5.21 -26.97
N GLN A 102 21.22 4.85 -26.88
CA GLN A 102 21.95 4.88 -25.60
C GLN A 102 22.17 6.33 -25.15
N LEU A 103 22.61 7.19 -26.07
CA LEU A 103 22.88 8.60 -25.79
C LEU A 103 21.60 9.36 -25.43
N ALA A 104 20.50 9.05 -26.12
CA ALA A 104 19.18 9.62 -25.85
C ALA A 104 18.63 9.17 -24.50
N ALA A 105 18.83 7.90 -24.11
CA ALA A 105 18.43 7.43 -22.79
C ALA A 105 19.18 8.18 -21.68
N VAL A 106 20.51 8.34 -21.81
CA VAL A 106 21.33 9.05 -20.81
C VAL A 106 20.95 10.54 -20.74
N SER A 107 20.74 11.22 -21.87
CA SER A 107 20.33 12.63 -21.87
C SER A 107 18.92 12.84 -21.31
N THR A 108 18.01 11.89 -21.58
CA THR A 108 16.64 11.90 -21.03
C THR A 108 16.67 11.71 -19.51
N VAL A 109 17.44 10.74 -19.00
CA VAL A 109 17.63 10.52 -17.56
C VAL A 109 18.22 11.77 -16.90
N ALA A 110 19.30 12.33 -17.46
CA ALA A 110 19.95 13.51 -16.89
C ALA A 110 19.01 14.72 -16.87
N SER A 111 18.23 14.95 -17.92
CA SER A 111 17.23 16.03 -17.97
C SER A 111 16.11 15.83 -16.95
N ALA A 112 15.53 14.63 -16.87
CA ALA A 112 14.42 14.36 -15.96
C ALA A 112 14.83 14.51 -14.49
N LEU A 113 16.03 14.03 -14.13
CA LEU A 113 16.58 14.19 -12.78
C LEU A 113 16.92 15.65 -12.47
N ASP A 114 17.46 16.41 -13.44
CA ASP A 114 17.74 17.83 -13.26
C ASP A 114 16.46 18.66 -13.08
N ASP A 115 15.41 18.40 -13.87
CA ASP A 115 14.11 19.05 -13.71
C ASP A 115 13.52 18.80 -12.32
N VAL A 116 13.56 17.56 -11.83
CA VAL A 116 13.09 17.21 -10.47
C VAL A 116 13.91 17.93 -9.40
N ALA A 117 15.23 17.82 -9.45
CA ALA A 117 16.10 18.29 -8.39
C ALA A 117 16.16 19.82 -8.34
N SER A 118 16.17 20.49 -9.50
CA SER A 118 16.32 21.96 -9.60
C SER A 118 14.98 22.70 -9.49
N GLN A 119 13.87 22.12 -9.95
CA GLN A 119 12.57 22.79 -9.99
C GLN A 119 11.62 22.24 -8.92
N SER A 120 11.39 20.92 -8.92
CA SER A 120 10.29 20.31 -8.16
C SER A 120 10.61 20.12 -6.68
N LEU A 121 11.84 19.75 -6.34
CA LEU A 121 12.24 19.50 -4.94
C LEU A 121 12.80 20.74 -4.23
N THR A 122 13.19 21.78 -4.97
CA THR A 122 13.73 23.03 -4.39
C THR A 122 12.75 23.72 -3.43
N PRO A 123 11.45 23.90 -3.78
CA PRO A 123 10.46 24.46 -2.85
C PRO A 123 10.34 23.62 -1.57
N LEU A 124 10.25 22.29 -1.71
CA LEU A 124 10.21 21.36 -0.58
C LEU A 124 11.44 21.49 0.31
N ALA A 125 12.65 21.47 -0.27
CA ALA A 125 13.89 21.63 0.48
C ALA A 125 13.98 22.98 1.22
N SER A 126 13.35 24.03 0.69
CA SER A 126 13.30 25.36 1.33
C SER A 126 12.35 25.41 2.53
N VAL A 127 11.17 24.78 2.43
CA VAL A 127 10.19 24.71 3.54
C VAL A 127 10.67 23.73 4.60
N ALA A 128 11.13 22.55 4.18
CA ALA A 128 11.63 21.48 5.02
C ALA A 128 12.79 21.93 5.93
N GLY A 129 13.66 22.83 5.47
CA GLY A 129 14.75 23.38 6.29
C GLY A 129 14.30 24.10 7.56
N SER A 130 13.02 24.46 7.68
CA SER A 130 12.41 25.09 8.85
C SER A 130 11.37 24.22 9.56
N PHE A 131 11.02 23.07 8.99
CA PHE A 131 10.02 22.15 9.51
C PHE A 131 10.64 21.20 10.55
N SER A 132 9.88 20.91 11.59
CA SER A 132 10.19 19.86 12.57
C SER A 132 9.00 18.91 12.64
N LEU A 133 9.24 17.61 12.71
CA LEU A 133 8.15 16.64 12.98
C LEU A 133 7.47 16.90 14.33
N ASP A 134 8.08 17.66 15.23
CA ASP A 134 7.44 18.09 16.47
C ASP A 134 6.23 19.01 16.26
N SER A 135 6.09 19.69 15.11
CA SER A 135 4.93 20.56 14.86
C SER A 135 3.66 19.81 14.51
N ILE A 136 3.76 18.55 14.04
CA ILE A 136 2.60 17.67 13.82
C ILE A 136 2.23 16.85 15.06
N ARG A 137 3.04 16.96 16.13
CA ARG A 137 2.77 16.28 17.39
C ARG A 137 1.53 16.91 18.05
N PRO A 138 0.52 16.10 18.41
CA PRO A 138 -0.60 16.60 19.20
C PRO A 138 -0.11 17.24 20.50
N GLN A 139 -0.66 18.41 20.86
CA GLN A 139 -0.40 19.07 22.14
C GLN A 139 -1.74 19.39 22.80
N ASN A 140 -2.01 18.78 23.95
CA ASN A 140 -3.30 18.90 24.66
C ASN A 140 -4.50 18.60 23.74
N GLY A 141 -4.36 17.56 22.90
CA GLY A 141 -5.37 17.15 21.93
C GLY A 141 -5.53 18.06 20.72
N ALA A 142 -4.56 18.91 20.38
CA ALA A 142 -4.61 19.71 19.15
C ALA A 142 -3.35 19.58 18.29
N ILE A 143 -3.53 19.56 16.98
CA ILE A 143 -2.47 19.60 15.97
C ILE A 143 -2.50 20.99 15.31
N ASP A 144 -1.33 21.60 15.12
CA ASP A 144 -1.22 22.91 14.46
C ASP A 144 -1.44 22.75 12.94
N LEU A 145 -2.55 23.29 12.44
CA LEU A 145 -2.91 23.16 11.02
C LEU A 145 -2.03 24.00 10.09
N THR A 146 -1.39 25.06 10.60
CA THR A 146 -0.60 25.98 9.77
C THR A 146 0.60 25.30 9.13
N VAL A 147 1.03 24.17 9.68
CA VAL A 147 2.12 23.37 9.15
C VAL A 147 1.77 22.68 7.84
N PHE A 148 0.52 22.25 7.67
CA PHE A 148 0.06 21.61 6.45
C PHE A 148 -0.08 22.66 5.34
N ASP A 149 -0.66 23.82 5.64
CA ASP A 149 -0.77 24.95 4.71
C ASP A 149 0.59 25.40 4.18
N ALA A 150 1.63 25.37 5.03
CA ALA A 150 2.98 25.74 4.65
C ALA A 150 3.64 24.72 3.70
N LEU A 151 3.24 23.45 3.77
CA LEU A 151 3.79 22.36 2.97
C LEU A 151 3.00 22.07 1.69
N ASP A 152 1.70 22.38 1.66
CA ASP A 152 0.76 21.97 0.60
C ASP A 152 1.27 22.30 -0.81
N GLY A 153 1.60 23.57 -1.08
CA GLY A 153 2.10 23.97 -2.40
C GLY A 153 3.41 23.29 -2.80
N ALA A 154 4.34 23.14 -1.85
CA ALA A 154 5.62 22.49 -2.11
C ALA A 154 5.45 20.98 -2.32
N ALA A 155 4.60 20.32 -1.54
CA ALA A 155 4.30 18.90 -1.67
C ALA A 155 3.64 18.59 -3.01
N SER A 156 2.68 19.42 -3.43
CA SER A 156 2.01 19.31 -4.73
C SER A 156 2.98 19.45 -5.90
N GLU A 157 3.85 20.47 -5.89
CA GLU A 157 4.88 20.67 -6.93
C GLU A 157 5.89 19.52 -6.96
N GLY A 158 6.33 19.05 -5.79
CA GLY A 158 7.25 17.91 -5.67
C GLY A 158 6.66 16.62 -6.23
N ALA A 159 5.43 16.28 -5.85
CA ALA A 159 4.73 15.10 -6.33
C ALA A 159 4.49 15.16 -7.85
N ALA A 160 4.01 16.29 -8.37
CA ALA A 160 3.78 16.47 -9.80
C ALA A 160 5.06 16.34 -10.62
N GLY A 161 6.16 16.93 -10.13
CA GLY A 161 7.46 16.87 -10.79
C GLY A 161 8.08 15.46 -10.80
N LEU A 162 8.04 14.76 -9.67
CA LEU A 162 8.50 13.38 -9.55
C LEU A 162 7.68 12.43 -10.42
N GLY A 163 6.36 12.58 -10.44
CA GLY A 163 5.47 11.78 -11.29
C GLY A 163 5.71 12.02 -12.78
N ALA A 164 5.94 13.27 -13.18
CA ALA A 164 6.32 13.60 -14.55
C ALA A 164 7.66 12.97 -14.95
N ALA A 165 8.66 13.00 -14.06
CA ALA A 165 9.95 12.38 -14.32
C ALA A 165 9.85 10.86 -14.41
N ALA A 166 9.13 10.20 -13.50
CA ALA A 166 8.88 8.76 -13.56
C ALA A 166 8.24 8.37 -14.91
N SER A 167 7.21 9.11 -15.35
CA SER A 167 6.57 8.87 -16.65
C SER A 167 7.51 9.07 -17.85
N VAL A 168 8.43 10.04 -17.79
CA VAL A 168 9.45 10.25 -18.82
C VAL A 168 10.42 9.05 -18.90
N ILE A 169 10.85 8.52 -17.75
CA ILE A 169 11.75 7.36 -17.69
C ILE A 169 11.05 6.09 -18.19
N ASP A 170 9.80 5.86 -17.79
CA ASP A 170 8.99 4.73 -18.26
C ASP A 170 8.74 4.78 -19.78
N GLY A 171 8.71 5.99 -20.36
CA GLY A 171 8.57 6.19 -21.79
C GLY A 171 9.78 5.83 -22.64
N ILE A 172 10.94 5.52 -22.03
CA ILE A 172 12.17 5.17 -22.75
C ILE A 172 12.01 3.79 -23.41
N ASP A 173 12.14 3.71 -24.74
CA ASP A 173 12.21 2.41 -25.42
C ASP A 173 13.50 1.68 -25.05
N GLN A 174 13.37 0.74 -24.14
CA GLN A 174 14.51 0.01 -23.64
C GLN A 174 15.01 -1.09 -24.58
N ARG A 175 14.22 -1.56 -25.56
CA ARG A 175 14.60 -2.69 -26.44
C ARG A 175 15.97 -2.50 -27.11
N PRO A 176 16.32 -1.34 -27.70
CA PRO A 176 17.64 -1.12 -28.30
C PRO A 176 18.78 -0.93 -27.28
N LEU A 177 18.50 -0.80 -25.98
CA LEU A 177 19.51 -0.47 -24.98
C LEU A 177 20.46 -1.65 -24.69
N VAL A 178 21.74 -1.35 -24.54
CA VAL A 178 22.67 -2.35 -23.99
C VAL A 178 22.34 -2.57 -22.53
N ARG A 179 22.57 -3.80 -22.05
CA ARG A 179 22.20 -4.22 -20.69
C ARG A 179 22.59 -3.22 -19.59
N PRO A 180 23.82 -2.67 -19.54
CA PRO A 180 24.17 -1.71 -18.49
C PRO A 180 23.35 -0.42 -18.50
N VAL A 181 22.98 0.08 -19.68
CA VAL A 181 22.15 1.31 -19.80
C VAL A 181 20.71 1.00 -19.41
N ARG A 182 20.21 -0.17 -19.80
CA ARG A 182 18.89 -0.66 -19.42
C ARG A 182 18.75 -0.78 -17.90
N GLU A 183 19.68 -1.49 -17.26
CA GLU A 183 19.69 -1.68 -15.79
C GLU A 183 19.75 -0.33 -15.05
N ALA A 184 20.50 0.65 -15.58
CA ALA A 184 20.54 1.99 -15.00
C ALA A 184 19.22 2.76 -15.17
N VAL A 185 18.54 2.63 -16.32
CA VAL A 185 17.21 3.22 -16.55
C VAL A 185 16.19 2.59 -15.62
N ASP A 186 16.18 1.27 -15.48
CA ASP A 186 15.28 0.54 -14.57
C ASP A 186 15.48 0.98 -13.12
N GLU A 187 16.74 1.11 -12.70
CA GLU A 187 17.09 1.52 -11.34
C GLU A 187 16.70 2.98 -11.03
N VAL A 188 16.92 3.91 -11.97
CA VAL A 188 16.46 5.30 -11.82
C VAL A 188 14.95 5.37 -11.82
N GLY A 189 14.27 4.59 -12.67
CA GLY A 189 12.81 4.49 -12.68
C GLY A 189 12.28 4.04 -11.32
N ALA A 190 12.86 2.98 -10.74
CA ALA A 190 12.48 2.49 -9.42
C ALA A 190 12.68 3.55 -8.31
N LEU A 191 13.80 4.26 -8.32
CA LEU A 191 14.07 5.34 -7.36
C LEU A 191 13.09 6.51 -7.49
N LEU A 192 12.78 6.92 -8.73
CA LEU A 192 11.80 7.97 -9.00
C LEU A 192 10.39 7.56 -8.57
N SER A 193 9.99 6.32 -8.83
CA SER A 193 8.70 5.79 -8.39
C SER A 193 8.58 5.73 -6.87
N GLN A 194 9.64 5.33 -6.16
CA GLN A 194 9.68 5.36 -4.70
C GLN A 194 9.58 6.80 -4.16
N ALA A 195 10.36 7.73 -4.72
CA ALA A 195 10.33 9.13 -4.33
C ALA A 195 8.97 9.78 -4.63
N TYR A 196 8.38 9.46 -5.78
CA TYR A 196 7.03 9.89 -6.16
C TYR A 196 6.00 9.41 -5.13
N GLY A 197 6.04 8.13 -4.72
CA GLY A 197 5.11 7.60 -3.72
C GLY A 197 5.18 8.36 -2.39
N ALA A 198 6.39 8.68 -1.91
CA ALA A 198 6.58 9.46 -0.69
C ALA A 198 6.09 10.92 -0.84
N ALA A 199 6.36 11.56 -1.98
CA ALA A 199 5.90 12.93 -2.25
C ALA A 199 4.39 13.01 -2.45
N ASP A 200 3.78 12.03 -3.11
CA ASP A 200 2.34 11.90 -3.28
C ASP A 200 1.64 11.68 -1.94
N ALA A 201 2.19 10.81 -1.07
CA ALA A 201 1.69 10.63 0.29
C ALA A 201 1.74 11.93 1.11
N LEU A 202 2.84 12.70 1.02
CA LEU A 202 2.95 14.00 1.67
C LEU A 202 1.91 14.98 1.13
N ASN A 203 1.77 15.09 -0.20
CA ASN A 203 0.79 15.95 -0.86
C ASN A 203 -0.64 15.63 -0.42
N ARG A 204 -1.02 14.34 -0.43
CA ARG A 204 -2.33 13.89 0.05
C ARG A 204 -2.55 14.23 1.52
N ALA A 205 -1.53 14.01 2.36
CA ALA A 205 -1.62 14.34 3.78
C ALA A 205 -1.79 15.85 4.01
N THR A 206 -1.06 16.71 3.31
CA THR A 206 -1.17 18.17 3.46
C THR A 206 -2.51 18.72 2.97
N THR A 207 -3.11 18.08 1.98
CA THR A 207 -4.44 18.46 1.48
C THR A 207 -5.57 17.90 2.37
N LEU A 208 -5.49 16.63 2.80
CA LEU A 208 -6.60 15.96 3.50
C LEU A 208 -6.63 16.22 5.01
N MET A 209 -5.47 16.27 5.68
CA MET A 209 -5.42 16.37 7.14
C MET A 209 -6.09 17.65 7.68
N PRO A 210 -5.91 18.85 7.10
CA PRO A 210 -6.60 20.05 7.57
C PRO A 210 -8.13 19.92 7.52
N ALA A 211 -8.67 19.37 6.42
CA ALA A 211 -10.10 19.13 6.28
C ALA A 211 -10.60 18.14 7.33
N MET A 212 -9.88 17.03 7.52
CA MET A 212 -10.23 16.01 8.52
C MET A 212 -10.07 16.50 9.96
N LEU A 213 -9.20 17.46 10.22
CA LEU A 213 -9.01 18.07 11.53
C LEU A 213 -9.93 19.30 11.76
N GLY A 214 -10.89 19.52 10.86
CA GLY A 214 -11.93 20.53 11.03
C GLY A 214 -11.46 21.96 10.80
N ALA A 215 -10.58 22.19 9.81
CA ALA A 215 -10.17 23.53 9.38
C ALA A 215 -11.37 24.40 8.93
N ASP A 216 -12.33 23.79 8.23
CA ASP A 216 -13.51 24.47 7.67
C ASP A 216 -14.78 24.32 8.53
N GLY A 217 -14.67 23.66 9.69
CA GLY A 217 -15.79 23.44 10.60
C GLY A 217 -15.67 22.13 11.38
N PRO A 218 -16.58 21.91 12.36
CA PRO A 218 -16.60 20.68 13.14
C PRO A 218 -16.87 19.45 12.28
N ARG A 219 -16.16 18.36 12.56
CA ARG A 219 -16.34 17.05 11.92
C ARG A 219 -16.47 15.94 12.96
N ASN A 220 -17.18 14.87 12.60
CA ASN A 220 -17.34 13.67 13.42
C ASN A 220 -16.86 12.43 12.66
N TYR A 221 -15.93 11.68 13.21
CA TYR A 221 -15.45 10.42 12.63
C TYR A 221 -15.81 9.25 13.52
N LEU A 222 -16.23 8.14 12.92
CA LEU A 222 -16.41 6.89 13.64
C LEU A 222 -15.14 6.06 13.52
N LEU A 223 -14.42 5.90 14.62
CA LEU A 223 -13.29 4.98 14.73
C LEU A 223 -13.80 3.60 15.12
N ILE A 224 -13.66 2.62 14.24
CA ILE A 224 -14.07 1.22 14.46
C ILE A 224 -12.83 0.39 14.84
N PHE A 225 -12.98 -0.44 15.85
CA PHE A 225 -11.93 -1.37 16.29
C PHE A 225 -12.30 -2.78 15.88
N GLN A 226 -11.48 -3.36 15.02
CA GLN A 226 -11.64 -4.73 14.57
C GLN A 226 -11.13 -5.72 15.62
N ASN A 227 -11.67 -6.94 15.62
CA ASN A 227 -11.18 -8.05 16.42
C ASN A 227 -10.71 -9.19 15.51
N ASN A 228 -9.40 -9.31 15.29
CA ASN A 228 -8.82 -10.33 14.41
C ASN A 228 -8.93 -11.77 14.96
N ALA A 229 -9.46 -11.98 16.17
CA ALA A 229 -9.77 -13.32 16.66
C ALA A 229 -11.08 -13.88 16.08
N GLU A 230 -11.86 -13.05 15.40
CA GLU A 230 -13.09 -13.40 14.68
C GLU A 230 -12.99 -12.85 13.26
N TRP A 231 -12.42 -13.61 12.33
CA TRP A 231 -12.03 -13.11 11.01
C TRP A 231 -13.20 -12.57 10.20
N ARG A 232 -12.96 -11.44 9.56
CA ARG A 232 -13.77 -10.87 8.48
C ARG A 232 -12.84 -10.49 7.34
N SER A 233 -13.36 -10.34 6.13
CA SER A 233 -12.54 -10.09 4.94
C SER A 233 -11.51 -8.96 5.11
N LEU A 234 -11.87 -7.88 5.82
CA LEU A 234 -11.00 -6.72 6.11
C LEU A 234 -10.17 -6.82 7.41
N GLY A 235 -10.18 -7.98 8.07
CA GLY A 235 -9.38 -8.28 9.26
C GLY A 235 -10.17 -9.01 10.34
N GLY A 236 -11.24 -8.41 10.84
CA GLY A 236 -12.02 -8.94 11.95
C GLY A 236 -13.38 -8.26 12.14
N ILE A 237 -14.19 -8.76 13.06
CA ILE A 237 -15.48 -8.12 13.39
C ILE A 237 -15.29 -6.72 13.97
N VAL A 238 -16.28 -5.85 13.78
CA VAL A 238 -16.35 -4.58 14.52
C VAL A 238 -16.78 -4.87 15.95
N GLY A 239 -15.83 -4.81 16.89
CA GLY A 239 -16.09 -5.09 18.31
C GLY A 239 -16.50 -3.85 19.10
N ALA A 240 -15.79 -2.75 18.86
CA ALA A 240 -15.96 -1.48 19.55
C ALA A 240 -15.88 -0.30 18.56
N MET A 241 -16.44 0.83 18.98
CA MET A 241 -16.59 2.05 18.20
C MET A 241 -16.35 3.26 19.08
N VAL A 242 -15.69 4.28 18.54
CA VAL A 242 -15.47 5.56 19.21
C VAL A 242 -15.85 6.69 18.27
N LEU A 243 -16.69 7.60 18.76
CA LEU A 243 -16.98 8.86 18.07
C LEU A 243 -15.87 9.86 18.39
N VAL A 244 -15.11 10.24 17.37
CA VAL A 244 -14.06 11.24 17.44
C VAL A 244 -14.56 12.53 16.82
N HIS A 245 -14.46 13.63 17.54
CA HIS A 245 -14.79 14.95 17.04
C HIS A 245 -13.52 15.73 16.72
N THR A 246 -13.52 16.45 15.60
CA THR A 246 -12.43 17.35 15.25
C THR A 246 -12.93 18.76 14.93
N GLU A 247 -12.22 19.77 15.43
CA GLU A 247 -12.55 21.17 15.17
C GLU A 247 -11.29 22.05 15.33
N ASN A 248 -10.94 22.83 14.31
CA ASN A 248 -9.79 23.73 14.31
C ASN A 248 -8.46 23.07 14.77
N GLY A 249 -8.21 21.82 14.36
CA GLY A 249 -7.03 21.06 14.75
C GLY A 249 -7.16 20.30 16.07
N LYS A 250 -8.19 20.57 16.86
CA LYS A 250 -8.47 19.85 18.12
C LYS A 250 -9.16 18.53 17.82
N ILE A 251 -8.80 17.48 18.55
CA ILE A 251 -9.34 16.13 18.49
C ILE A 251 -9.90 15.80 19.89
N SER A 252 -11.15 15.36 19.98
CA SER A 252 -11.77 14.88 21.21
C SER A 252 -12.49 13.55 21.03
N LEU A 253 -12.47 12.73 22.07
CA LEU A 253 -13.30 11.54 22.19
C LEU A 253 -14.65 11.95 22.78
N GLU A 254 -15.74 11.78 22.03
CA GLU A 254 -17.08 12.20 22.45
C GLU A 254 -17.87 11.08 23.13
N SER A 255 -17.88 9.89 22.52
CA SER A 255 -18.61 8.73 23.03
C SER A 255 -18.03 7.43 22.54
N GLN A 256 -18.33 6.35 23.25
CA GLN A 256 -17.93 4.98 22.88
C GLN A 256 -19.18 4.11 22.75
N ALA A 257 -19.11 3.09 21.90
CA ALA A 257 -20.12 2.06 21.76
C ALA A 257 -19.47 0.71 21.48
N SER A 258 -20.21 -0.36 21.72
CA SER A 258 -19.86 -1.73 21.38
C SER A 258 -20.82 -2.27 20.33
N SER A 259 -20.45 -3.37 19.67
CA SER A 259 -21.41 -4.07 18.79
C SER A 259 -22.67 -4.55 19.52
N SER A 260 -22.61 -4.74 20.85
CA SER A 260 -23.75 -5.20 21.65
C SER A 260 -24.82 -4.12 21.88
N ASP A 261 -24.47 -2.85 21.66
CA ASP A 261 -25.41 -1.72 21.74
C ASP A 261 -26.36 -1.67 20.53
N PHE A 262 -26.06 -2.43 19.47
CA PHE A 262 -26.85 -2.47 18.24
C PHE A 262 -27.67 -3.76 18.17
N THR A 263 -28.97 -3.61 17.90
CA THR A 263 -29.80 -4.77 17.58
C THR A 263 -29.61 -5.22 16.13
N ARG A 264 -29.91 -6.49 15.84
CA ARG A 264 -30.03 -6.96 14.46
C ARG A 264 -31.11 -6.16 13.72
N TYR A 265 -30.80 -5.72 12.51
CA TYR A 265 -31.78 -5.18 11.58
C TYR A 265 -32.47 -6.30 10.79
N ASP A 266 -33.80 -6.28 10.74
CA ASP A 266 -34.60 -7.28 10.03
C ASP A 266 -34.47 -7.17 8.51
N GLU A 267 -34.18 -5.97 8.01
CA GLU A 267 -33.94 -5.65 6.60
C GLU A 267 -32.59 -4.93 6.50
N PRO A 268 -31.82 -5.11 5.41
CA PRO A 268 -30.58 -4.38 5.16
C PRO A 268 -30.73 -2.86 5.35
N VAL A 269 -29.83 -2.25 6.13
CA VAL A 269 -29.86 -0.78 6.36
C VAL A 269 -29.55 0.03 5.10
N VAL A 270 -28.85 -0.58 4.15
CA VAL A 270 -28.62 -0.05 2.81
C VAL A 270 -28.92 -1.15 1.78
N PRO A 271 -29.28 -0.81 0.53
CA PRO A 271 -29.46 -1.79 -0.52
C PRO A 271 -28.20 -2.64 -0.74
N MET A 272 -28.40 -3.94 -1.00
CA MET A 272 -27.35 -4.86 -1.41
C MET A 272 -27.67 -5.43 -2.78
N THR A 273 -26.65 -5.74 -3.57
CA THR A 273 -26.81 -6.39 -4.88
C THR A 273 -27.12 -7.88 -4.71
N ASP A 274 -27.71 -8.50 -5.73
CA ASP A 274 -27.98 -9.96 -5.72
C ASP A 274 -26.68 -10.78 -5.58
N ASP A 275 -25.57 -10.26 -6.11
CA ASP A 275 -24.25 -10.89 -6.05
C ASP A 275 -23.64 -10.76 -4.63
N GLU A 276 -23.75 -9.59 -4.00
CA GLU A 276 -23.37 -9.39 -2.59
C GLU A 276 -24.18 -10.31 -1.67
N ILE A 277 -25.50 -10.38 -1.85
CA ILE A 277 -26.37 -11.26 -1.06
C ILE A 277 -26.02 -12.74 -1.28
N ARG A 278 -25.65 -13.14 -2.50
CA ARG A 278 -25.28 -14.52 -2.79
C ARG A 278 -23.99 -14.92 -2.08
N LEU A 279 -23.00 -14.03 -2.04
CA LEU A 279 -21.69 -14.31 -1.45
C LEU A 279 -21.70 -14.14 0.07
N PHE A 280 -22.27 -13.04 0.56
CA PHE A 280 -22.13 -12.61 1.96
C PHE A 280 -23.43 -12.68 2.76
N SER A 281 -24.56 -13.01 2.12
CA SER A 281 -25.91 -12.80 2.65
C SER A 281 -26.18 -11.34 3.01
N GLU A 282 -27.30 -11.07 3.68
CA GLU A 282 -27.64 -9.73 4.18
C GLU A 282 -26.85 -9.35 5.44
N ARG A 283 -25.97 -10.23 5.95
CA ARG A 283 -25.25 -10.07 7.21
C ARG A 283 -24.48 -8.74 7.34
N PRO A 284 -23.72 -8.26 6.34
CA PRO A 284 -22.97 -7.01 6.47
C PRO A 284 -23.89 -5.82 6.76
N ALA A 285 -25.08 -5.79 6.13
CA ALA A 285 -26.07 -4.73 6.30
C ALA A 285 -27.12 -4.99 7.39
N SER A 286 -27.00 -6.10 8.15
CA SER A 286 -27.96 -6.50 9.19
C SER A 286 -27.37 -6.56 10.60
N TYR A 287 -26.04 -6.67 10.71
CA TYR A 287 -25.33 -6.84 11.98
C TYR A 287 -24.09 -5.94 11.98
N VAL A 288 -24.00 -5.01 12.93
CA VAL A 288 -22.89 -4.03 12.98
C VAL A 288 -21.52 -4.71 13.08
N GLN A 289 -21.42 -5.81 13.82
CA GLN A 289 -20.16 -6.56 13.96
C GLN A 289 -19.69 -7.18 12.64
N ASN A 290 -20.57 -7.33 11.66
CA ASN A 290 -20.30 -7.99 10.38
C ASN A 290 -20.06 -7.02 9.23
N VAL A 291 -20.00 -5.71 9.49
CA VAL A 291 -19.85 -4.71 8.42
C VAL A 291 -18.62 -5.02 7.56
N THR A 292 -17.51 -5.44 8.14
CA THR A 292 -16.22 -5.77 7.47
C THR A 292 -16.18 -7.11 6.73
N LEU A 293 -17.34 -7.76 6.53
CA LEU A 293 -17.45 -9.05 5.83
C LEU A 293 -17.09 -8.96 4.35
N MET A 294 -17.35 -7.82 3.68
CA MET A 294 -17.02 -7.67 2.26
C MET A 294 -15.58 -7.18 2.15
N PRO A 295 -14.81 -7.61 1.14
CA PRO A 295 -13.41 -7.21 1.03
C PRO A 295 -13.22 -5.78 0.48
N ASP A 296 -14.12 -4.85 0.78
CA ASP A 296 -14.12 -3.50 0.24
C ASP A 296 -14.64 -2.48 1.27
N PHE A 297 -13.72 -1.75 1.90
CA PHE A 297 -14.08 -0.80 2.95
C PHE A 297 -14.87 0.40 2.41
N THR A 298 -14.71 0.77 1.14
CA THR A 298 -15.53 1.84 0.52
C THR A 298 -16.98 1.43 0.34
N ARG A 299 -17.24 0.11 0.31
CA ARG A 299 -18.59 -0.45 0.30
C ARG A 299 -19.16 -0.67 1.72
N ASP A 300 -18.29 -1.02 2.67
CA ASP A 300 -18.64 -1.35 4.05
C ASP A 300 -18.81 -0.11 4.95
N ALA A 301 -17.97 0.91 4.81
CA ALA A 301 -18.04 2.11 5.65
C ALA A 301 -19.39 2.86 5.56
N PRO A 302 -20.03 3.03 4.38
CA PRO A 302 -21.38 3.59 4.30
C PRO A 302 -22.45 2.75 5.01
N ILE A 303 -22.23 1.43 5.18
CA ILE A 303 -23.16 0.57 5.91
C ILE A 303 -23.13 0.94 7.39
N ILE A 304 -21.93 1.02 7.99
CA ILE A 304 -21.81 1.36 9.41
C ILE A 304 -22.18 2.82 9.68
N GLU A 305 -21.93 3.75 8.76
CA GLU A 305 -22.46 5.11 8.82
C GLU A 305 -24.00 5.09 8.97
N ALA A 306 -24.70 4.35 8.10
CA ALA A 306 -26.16 4.24 8.16
C ALA A 306 -26.67 3.57 9.45
N MET A 307 -25.94 2.56 9.96
CA MET A 307 -26.27 1.93 11.25
C MET A 307 -26.09 2.92 12.41
N TRP A 308 -24.97 3.64 12.43
CA TRP A 308 -24.62 4.61 13.46
C TRP A 308 -25.62 5.77 13.51
N GLU A 309 -25.96 6.36 12.36
CA GLU A 309 -26.95 7.43 12.28
C GLU A 309 -28.32 6.94 12.75
N ARG A 310 -28.71 5.72 12.38
CA ARG A 310 -30.00 5.15 12.79
C ARG A 310 -30.10 4.91 14.30
N GLU A 311 -29.02 4.48 14.94
CA GLU A 311 -28.99 4.17 16.37
C GLU A 311 -28.86 5.44 17.23
N THR A 312 -28.00 6.37 16.81
CA THR A 312 -27.60 7.52 17.63
C THR A 312 -28.24 8.84 17.21
N GLY A 313 -28.70 8.95 15.95
CA GLY A 313 -29.13 10.20 15.33
C GLY A 313 -27.99 11.16 14.97
N ILE A 314 -26.73 10.71 15.08
CA ILE A 314 -25.53 11.50 14.78
C ILE A 314 -25.02 11.14 13.39
N ALA A 315 -24.91 12.14 12.51
CA ALA A 315 -24.22 12.01 11.23
C ALA A 315 -22.70 12.08 11.45
N ILE A 316 -21.97 11.31 10.66
CA ILE A 316 -20.50 11.25 10.67
C ILE A 316 -19.97 11.68 9.29
N ASP A 317 -18.77 12.24 9.27
CA ASP A 317 -18.05 12.71 8.09
C ASP A 317 -17.08 11.66 7.53
N GLY A 318 -16.89 10.54 8.24
CA GLY A 318 -16.05 9.44 7.79
C GLY A 318 -15.94 8.32 8.82
N VAL A 319 -15.34 7.21 8.38
CA VAL A 319 -15.09 6.02 9.20
C VAL A 319 -13.61 5.67 9.08
N LEU A 320 -12.97 5.44 10.22
CA LEU A 320 -11.60 4.94 10.30
C LEU A 320 -11.63 3.56 10.94
N SER A 321 -10.83 2.63 10.45
CA SER A 321 -10.73 1.27 10.97
C SER A 321 -9.30 0.99 11.44
N LEU A 322 -9.16 0.40 12.63
CA LEU A 322 -7.89 -0.18 13.07
C LEU A 322 -8.08 -1.51 13.79
N ASP A 323 -7.00 -2.27 13.90
CA ASP A 323 -6.97 -3.53 14.63
C ASP A 323 -5.89 -3.52 15.76
N PRO A 324 -5.92 -4.49 16.70
CA PRO A 324 -4.93 -4.55 17.78
C PRO A 324 -3.48 -4.75 17.35
N VAL A 325 -3.22 -5.24 16.13
CA VAL A 325 -1.85 -5.33 15.59
C VAL A 325 -1.38 -3.94 15.17
N ALA A 326 -2.20 -3.16 14.47
CA ALA A 326 -1.92 -1.75 14.18
C ALA A 326 -1.74 -0.94 15.47
N LEU A 327 -2.56 -1.19 16.49
CA LEU A 327 -2.40 -0.58 17.82
C LEU A 327 -1.03 -0.89 18.44
N SER A 328 -0.51 -2.12 18.27
CA SER A 328 0.83 -2.46 18.75
C SER A 328 1.92 -1.57 18.15
N TYR A 329 1.78 -1.17 16.88
CA TYR A 329 2.72 -0.26 16.23
C TYR A 329 2.62 1.16 16.80
N LEU A 330 1.39 1.62 17.10
CA LEU A 330 1.17 2.92 17.73
C LEU A 330 1.77 2.99 19.14
N LEU A 331 1.75 1.87 19.88
CA LEU A 331 2.32 1.78 21.22
C LEU A 331 3.85 1.90 21.24
N ASP A 332 4.55 1.63 20.13
CA ASP A 332 5.98 1.93 20.01
C ASP A 332 6.25 3.44 20.04
N ALA A 333 5.30 4.26 19.57
CA ALA A 333 5.40 5.71 19.56
C ALA A 333 5.03 6.36 20.89
N THR A 334 4.09 5.77 21.65
CA THR A 334 3.66 6.29 22.96
C THR A 334 4.50 5.74 24.11
N GLY A 335 5.10 4.56 23.94
CA GLY A 335 5.58 3.73 25.03
C GLY A 335 4.44 3.05 25.81
N PRO A 336 4.77 2.30 26.87
CA PRO A 336 3.79 1.59 27.70
C PRO A 336 2.71 2.49 28.29
N ILE A 337 1.46 2.05 28.24
CA ILE A 337 0.30 2.77 28.77
C ILE A 337 -0.26 2.03 29.97
N ALA A 338 -0.20 2.65 31.14
CA ALA A 338 -0.82 2.10 32.34
C ALA A 338 -2.35 2.25 32.28
N LEU A 339 -3.06 1.13 32.47
CA LEU A 339 -4.52 1.11 32.52
C LEU A 339 -5.01 1.26 33.98
N PRO A 340 -6.15 1.93 34.20
CA PRO A 340 -6.83 1.98 35.49
C PRO A 340 -7.12 0.60 36.14
N THR A 341 -7.16 -0.48 35.35
CA THR A 341 -7.31 -1.86 35.84
C THR A 341 -6.06 -2.37 36.56
N GLY A 342 -4.93 -1.68 36.43
CA GLY A 342 -3.61 -2.09 36.92
C GLY A 342 -2.78 -2.86 35.91
N ASP A 343 -3.33 -3.15 34.74
CA ASP A 343 -2.59 -3.68 33.59
C ASP A 343 -1.75 -2.58 32.94
N GLU A 344 -0.77 -3.00 32.14
CA GLU A 344 0.03 -2.13 31.29
C GLU A 344 -0.11 -2.62 29.85
N LEU A 345 -0.47 -1.73 28.94
CA LEU A 345 -0.60 -2.01 27.52
C LEU A 345 0.71 -1.63 26.81
N THR A 346 1.32 -2.59 26.13
CA THR A 346 2.61 -2.45 25.43
C THR A 346 2.50 -2.97 24.01
N SER A 347 3.45 -2.59 23.14
CA SER A 347 3.53 -3.15 21.79
C SER A 347 3.68 -4.67 21.79
N ASP A 348 4.39 -5.23 22.77
CA ASP A 348 4.58 -6.68 22.90
C ASP A 348 3.32 -7.45 23.34
N ASN A 349 2.43 -6.84 24.13
CA ASN A 349 1.32 -7.56 24.76
C ASN A 349 -0.07 -7.21 24.22
N ALA A 350 -0.23 -6.09 23.49
CA ALA A 350 -1.54 -5.58 23.11
C ALA A 350 -2.38 -6.61 22.35
N VAL A 351 -1.77 -7.31 21.40
CA VAL A 351 -2.42 -8.36 20.61
C VAL A 351 -2.92 -9.49 21.52
N GLN A 352 -2.04 -10.07 22.34
CA GLN A 352 -2.38 -11.20 23.21
C GLN A 352 -3.42 -10.80 24.26
N LEU A 353 -3.26 -9.63 24.87
CA LEU A 353 -4.14 -9.13 25.91
C LEU A 353 -5.54 -8.88 25.38
N LEU A 354 -5.66 -8.13 24.28
CA LEU A 354 -6.93 -7.67 23.74
C LEU A 354 -7.67 -8.75 22.94
N LEU A 355 -6.97 -9.67 22.28
CA LEU A 355 -7.58 -10.68 21.42
C LEU A 355 -7.77 -12.05 22.11
N ASN A 356 -7.19 -12.27 23.29
CA ASN A 356 -7.29 -13.56 23.97
C ASN A 356 -7.44 -13.47 25.49
N GLU A 357 -6.51 -12.82 26.20
CA GLU A 357 -6.47 -12.92 27.66
C GLU A 357 -7.66 -12.28 28.36
N VAL A 358 -8.19 -11.17 27.84
CA VAL A 358 -9.42 -10.55 28.36
C VAL A 358 -10.57 -11.56 28.46
N TYR A 359 -10.73 -12.42 27.45
CA TYR A 359 -11.79 -13.43 27.38
C TYR A 359 -11.55 -14.65 28.27
N LEU A 360 -10.30 -14.87 28.70
CA LEU A 360 -9.94 -15.88 29.69
C LEU A 360 -10.16 -15.37 31.12
N ARG A 361 -10.00 -14.06 31.34
CA ARG A 361 -10.06 -13.43 32.67
C ARG A 361 -11.49 -13.08 33.08
N TYR A 362 -12.30 -12.58 32.15
CA TYR A 362 -13.63 -12.06 32.42
C TYR A 362 -14.70 -12.92 31.74
N GLU A 363 -15.49 -13.64 32.53
CA GLU A 363 -16.61 -14.44 32.00
C GLU A 363 -17.80 -13.56 31.57
N ASP A 364 -18.00 -12.43 32.24
CA ASP A 364 -19.09 -11.48 31.95
C ASP A 364 -18.69 -10.55 30.79
N PRO A 365 -19.43 -10.54 29.67
CA PRO A 365 -19.18 -9.60 28.56
C PRO A 365 -19.17 -8.13 29.00
N ALA A 366 -19.96 -7.74 30.00
CA ALA A 366 -19.98 -6.35 30.47
C ALA A 366 -18.65 -5.92 31.12
N GLU A 367 -17.91 -6.85 31.74
CA GLU A 367 -16.58 -6.58 32.28
C GLU A 367 -15.53 -6.49 31.16
N GLN A 368 -15.70 -7.26 30.08
CA GLN A 368 -14.86 -7.18 28.88
C GLN A 368 -15.04 -5.81 28.20
N ASP A 369 -16.28 -5.37 28.00
CA ASP A 369 -16.60 -4.06 27.41
C ASP A 369 -16.03 -2.91 28.24
N ALA A 370 -16.15 -3.00 29.57
CA ALA A 370 -15.55 -2.01 30.47
C ALA A 370 -14.03 -1.96 30.35
N PHE A 371 -13.37 -3.12 30.20
CA PHE A 371 -11.92 -3.19 29.96
C PHE A 371 -11.54 -2.48 28.65
N PHE A 372 -12.22 -2.81 27.55
CA PHE A 372 -11.94 -2.19 26.24
C PHE A 372 -12.20 -0.69 26.23
N ALA A 373 -13.26 -0.21 26.88
CA ALA A 373 -13.57 1.21 26.96
C ALA A 373 -12.48 2.01 27.71
N VAL A 374 -11.92 1.41 28.78
CA VAL A 374 -10.81 1.99 29.53
C VAL A 374 -9.50 1.96 28.74
N ALA A 375 -9.23 0.86 28.02
CA ALA A 375 -8.07 0.75 27.15
C ALA A 375 -8.12 1.79 26.01
N ALA A 376 -9.26 1.92 25.32
CA ALA A 376 -9.45 2.88 24.25
C ALA A 376 -9.26 4.34 24.73
N ALA A 377 -9.85 4.71 25.87
CA ALA A 377 -9.66 6.03 26.45
C ALA A 377 -8.19 6.30 26.82
N SER A 378 -7.50 5.33 27.42
CA SER A 378 -6.09 5.48 27.84
C SER A 378 -5.15 5.61 26.64
N VAL A 379 -5.41 4.87 25.55
CA VAL A 379 -4.68 4.98 24.29
C VAL A 379 -4.92 6.35 23.63
N PHE A 380 -6.18 6.79 23.57
CA PHE A 380 -6.55 8.09 23.01
C PHE A 380 -5.84 9.22 23.75
N ASP A 381 -5.86 9.20 25.09
CA ASP A 381 -5.18 10.19 25.93
C ASP A 381 -3.67 10.19 25.66
N ALA A 382 -3.03 9.02 25.61
CA ALA A 382 -1.59 8.91 25.36
C ALA A 382 -1.17 9.45 23.98
N LEU A 383 -1.99 9.22 22.95
CA LEU A 383 -1.74 9.73 21.60
C LEU A 383 -1.94 11.26 21.50
N THR A 384 -2.78 11.84 22.36
CA THR A 384 -3.21 13.26 22.25
C THR A 384 -2.54 14.20 23.27
N ASP A 385 -1.97 13.69 24.36
CA ASP A 385 -1.34 14.49 25.44
C ASP A 385 0.04 15.06 25.05
N GLY A 386 0.63 14.58 23.95
CA GLY A 386 1.88 15.11 23.37
C GLY A 386 3.17 14.44 23.84
N GLY A 387 3.05 13.30 24.53
CA GLY A 387 4.18 12.42 24.85
C GLY A 387 4.68 11.57 23.67
N VAL A 388 3.91 11.51 22.58
CA VAL A 388 4.18 10.65 21.42
C VAL A 388 5.41 11.10 20.62
N ASP A 389 6.20 10.14 20.14
CA ASP A 389 7.23 10.39 19.12
C ASP A 389 6.59 10.51 17.73
N PRO A 390 6.64 11.69 17.07
CA PRO A 390 5.93 11.91 15.81
C PRO A 390 6.52 11.11 14.64
N ALA A 391 7.83 10.82 14.64
CA ALA A 391 8.45 10.05 13.57
C ALA A 391 8.04 8.57 13.66
N THR A 392 8.06 7.99 14.87
CA THR A 392 7.59 6.63 15.12
C THR A 392 6.08 6.52 14.87
N LEU A 393 5.28 7.53 15.21
CA LEU A 393 3.84 7.53 14.93
C LEU A 393 3.54 7.48 13.42
N VAL A 394 4.20 8.31 12.62
CA VAL A 394 4.03 8.30 11.15
C VAL A 394 4.47 6.96 10.57
N ALA A 395 5.59 6.40 11.04
CA ALA A 395 6.05 5.08 10.61
C ALA A 395 5.05 3.96 10.98
N ALA A 396 4.45 4.02 12.17
CA ALA A 396 3.45 3.08 12.63
C ALA A 396 2.16 3.14 11.79
N LEU A 397 1.69 4.36 11.46
CA LEU A 397 0.52 4.56 10.60
C LEU A 397 0.79 4.12 9.15
N SER A 398 1.99 4.41 8.61
CA SER A 398 2.41 3.95 7.27
C SER A 398 2.38 2.42 7.22
N ARG A 399 3.02 1.77 8.21
CA ARG A 399 3.03 0.30 8.31
C ARG A 399 1.62 -0.28 8.45
N ALA A 400 0.77 0.32 9.28
CA ALA A 400 -0.61 -0.13 9.43
C ALA A 400 -1.40 0.00 8.12
N GLY A 401 -1.18 1.07 7.34
CA GLY A 401 -1.78 1.23 6.03
C GLY A 401 -1.22 0.25 4.99
N GLU A 402 0.09 0.01 4.97
CA GLU A 402 0.74 -0.95 4.05
C GLU A 402 0.32 -2.40 4.31
N GLU A 403 0.02 -2.74 5.56
CA GLU A 403 -0.48 -4.07 5.97
C GLU A 403 -2.02 -4.20 5.91
N ASP A 404 -2.72 -3.23 5.31
CA ASP A 404 -4.19 -3.17 5.20
C ASP A 404 -4.91 -3.22 6.59
N ARG A 405 -4.27 -2.73 7.64
CA ARG A 405 -4.80 -2.71 9.03
C ARG A 405 -5.34 -1.35 9.46
N LEU A 406 -5.03 -0.30 8.70
CA LEU A 406 -5.58 1.04 8.86
C LEU A 406 -6.37 1.38 7.60
N MET A 407 -7.66 1.61 7.75
CA MET A 407 -8.53 2.01 6.64
C MET A 407 -9.24 3.32 6.95
N VAL A 408 -9.50 4.12 5.92
CA VAL A 408 -10.13 5.43 5.98
C VAL A 408 -11.15 5.53 4.86
N TRP A 409 -12.36 5.92 5.22
CA TRP A 409 -13.41 6.32 4.30
C TRP A 409 -13.92 7.69 4.71
N ASN A 410 -14.09 8.58 3.73
CA ASN A 410 -14.58 9.94 3.89
C ASN A 410 -15.93 10.10 3.18
N ALA A 411 -16.91 10.69 3.87
CA ALA A 411 -18.25 10.90 3.34
C ALA A 411 -18.29 12.01 2.28
N VAL A 412 -17.30 12.91 2.25
CA VAL A 412 -17.17 13.98 1.26
C VAL A 412 -16.46 13.44 0.01
N PRO A 413 -17.11 13.39 -1.17
CA PRO A 413 -16.54 12.74 -2.35
C PRO A 413 -15.21 13.34 -2.84
N GLU A 414 -15.03 14.66 -2.70
CA GLU A 414 -13.78 15.33 -3.09
C GLU A 414 -12.62 14.95 -2.16
N GLU A 415 -12.89 14.76 -0.87
CA GLU A 415 -11.90 14.31 0.11
C GLU A 415 -11.63 12.80 -0.02
N GLN A 416 -12.66 11.98 -0.29
CA GLN A 416 -12.50 10.55 -0.56
C GLN A 416 -11.61 10.31 -1.80
N ALA A 417 -11.74 11.13 -2.84
CA ALA A 417 -10.90 11.02 -4.04
C ALA A 417 -9.41 11.24 -3.75
N ILE A 418 -9.05 11.93 -2.65
CA ILE A 418 -7.65 12.08 -2.20
C ILE A 418 -7.10 10.75 -1.67
N LEU A 419 -7.94 9.76 -1.36
CA LEU A 419 -7.51 8.42 -0.97
C LEU A 419 -7.38 7.47 -2.18
N ASP A 420 -7.80 7.89 -3.39
CA ASP A 420 -7.74 7.08 -4.62
C ASP A 420 -6.35 6.50 -4.90
N GLY A 421 -6.30 5.16 -5.01
CA GLY A 421 -5.07 4.41 -5.26
C GLY A 421 -4.20 4.14 -4.03
N THR A 422 -4.59 4.60 -2.84
CA THR A 422 -3.88 4.30 -1.58
C THR A 422 -4.39 3.02 -0.93
N THR A 423 -3.54 2.36 -0.14
CA THR A 423 -3.93 1.19 0.67
C THR A 423 -4.91 1.55 1.78
N LEU A 424 -4.91 2.82 2.23
CA LEU A 424 -5.83 3.31 3.26
C LEU A 424 -7.30 3.18 2.88
N GLN A 425 -7.67 3.06 1.61
CA GLN A 425 -9.08 2.87 1.28
C GLN A 425 -9.61 1.48 1.62
N GLY A 426 -8.75 0.48 1.85
CA GLY A 426 -9.20 -0.89 2.05
C GLY A 426 -10.03 -1.44 0.88
N VAL A 427 -9.77 -0.98 -0.35
CA VAL A 427 -10.45 -1.47 -1.56
C VAL A 427 -9.89 -2.80 -2.00
N ARG A 428 -10.74 -3.61 -2.64
CA ARG A 428 -10.28 -4.74 -3.43
C ARG A 428 -9.28 -4.26 -4.48
N ALA A 429 -8.40 -5.16 -4.89
CA ALA A 429 -7.53 -4.90 -6.02
C ALA A 429 -8.30 -4.42 -7.26
N PRO A 430 -7.80 -3.43 -8.00
CA PRO A 430 -8.43 -2.98 -9.23
C PRO A 430 -8.44 -4.11 -10.28
N LEU A 431 -9.47 -4.14 -11.12
CA LEU A 431 -9.52 -4.98 -12.33
C LEU A 431 -8.59 -4.42 -13.42
N ASP A 432 -7.29 -4.38 -13.15
CA ASP A 432 -6.30 -4.00 -14.16
C ASP A 432 -5.79 -5.22 -14.95
N ALA A 433 -5.32 -4.98 -16.17
CA ALA A 433 -4.72 -6.00 -17.02
C ALA A 433 -3.18 -6.06 -16.88
N GLY A 434 -2.61 -5.23 -15.99
CA GLY A 434 -1.16 -5.07 -15.82
C GLY A 434 -0.57 -6.05 -14.80
N THR A 435 -1.39 -6.50 -13.85
CA THR A 435 -1.01 -7.41 -12.77
C THR A 435 -1.92 -8.63 -12.72
N THR A 436 -1.40 -9.76 -12.24
CA THR A 436 -2.21 -10.94 -11.96
C THR A 436 -2.49 -11.00 -10.47
N ASP A 437 -3.64 -10.48 -10.07
CA ASP A 437 -4.02 -10.30 -8.67
C ASP A 437 -5.02 -11.37 -8.21
N PHE A 438 -4.61 -12.18 -7.23
CA PHE A 438 -5.49 -13.07 -6.48
C PHE A 438 -5.85 -12.44 -5.13
N GLY A 439 -7.14 -12.43 -4.78
CA GLY A 439 -7.60 -12.05 -3.44
C GLY A 439 -8.07 -13.26 -2.65
N VAL A 440 -7.57 -13.44 -1.42
CA VAL A 440 -7.98 -14.50 -0.49
C VAL A 440 -8.54 -13.85 0.77
N TYR A 441 -9.86 -13.78 0.87
CA TYR A 441 -10.53 -13.11 1.98
C TYR A 441 -11.23 -14.11 2.90
N LEU A 442 -10.95 -14.04 4.19
CA LEU A 442 -11.31 -15.04 5.18
C LEU A 442 -12.42 -14.52 6.10
N ASN A 443 -13.44 -15.34 6.31
CA ASN A 443 -14.52 -15.02 7.24
C ASN A 443 -14.77 -16.21 8.17
N ASP A 444 -14.92 -15.92 9.46
CA ASP A 444 -15.29 -16.92 10.46
C ASP A 444 -16.70 -17.44 10.19
N GLY A 445 -16.81 -18.76 10.05
CA GLY A 445 -18.07 -19.50 10.00
C GLY A 445 -18.51 -20.03 11.37
N THR A 446 -17.66 -19.92 12.39
CA THR A 446 -17.87 -20.52 13.72
C THR A 446 -18.75 -19.66 14.62
N GLY A 447 -18.64 -18.34 14.51
CA GLY A 447 -19.18 -17.37 15.49
C GLY A 447 -18.38 -17.39 16.78
N SER A 448 -17.04 -17.38 16.70
CA SER A 448 -16.15 -17.63 17.83
C SER A 448 -14.80 -16.93 17.72
N LYS A 449 -14.10 -16.72 18.84
CA LYS A 449 -12.74 -16.14 18.87
C LYS A 449 -11.62 -17.14 18.61
N MET A 450 -11.96 -18.29 18.04
CA MET A 450 -10.98 -19.35 17.77
C MET A 450 -10.00 -18.98 16.67
N ASP A 451 -10.28 -17.97 15.83
CA ASP A 451 -9.34 -17.54 14.79
C ASP A 451 -8.06 -16.93 15.35
N TYR A 452 -8.04 -16.58 16.65
CA TYR A 452 -6.81 -16.27 17.37
C TYR A 452 -5.75 -17.38 17.25
N TYR A 453 -6.21 -18.64 17.19
CA TYR A 453 -5.36 -19.82 17.06
C TYR A 453 -5.19 -20.29 15.61
N MET A 454 -5.74 -19.59 14.64
CA MET A 454 -5.66 -19.96 13.24
C MET A 454 -4.47 -19.30 12.57
N GLN A 455 -3.91 -20.01 11.59
CA GLN A 455 -2.90 -19.50 10.69
C GLN A 455 -3.41 -19.68 9.25
N ALA A 456 -3.21 -18.63 8.46
CA ALA A 456 -3.56 -18.61 7.05
C ALA A 456 -2.35 -18.13 6.25
N ASP A 457 -2.01 -18.90 5.23
CA ASP A 457 -0.90 -18.60 4.34
C ASP A 457 -1.41 -18.70 2.90
N ALA A 458 -0.97 -17.77 2.04
CA ALA A 458 -1.35 -17.76 0.64
C ALA A 458 -0.20 -17.30 -0.26
N GLY A 459 -0.06 -17.91 -1.42
CA GLY A 459 0.93 -17.51 -2.43
C GLY A 459 0.49 -17.94 -3.81
N ALA A 460 0.92 -17.19 -4.84
CA ALA A 460 0.62 -17.50 -6.23
C ALA A 460 1.87 -17.40 -7.11
N GLU A 461 1.99 -18.32 -8.07
CA GLU A 461 3.12 -18.38 -9.00
C GLU A 461 2.65 -18.76 -10.42
N TRP A 462 3.38 -18.31 -11.43
CA TRP A 462 3.24 -18.77 -12.82
C TRP A 462 3.94 -20.13 -12.98
N CYS A 463 3.21 -21.23 -12.76
CA CYS A 463 3.79 -22.58 -12.85
C CYS A 463 4.07 -23.01 -14.29
N THR A 464 3.27 -22.56 -15.25
CA THR A 464 3.51 -22.78 -16.68
C THR A 464 3.16 -21.52 -17.49
N PRO A 465 3.65 -21.38 -18.74
CA PRO A 465 3.30 -20.23 -19.57
C PRO A 465 1.79 -20.12 -19.79
N GLY A 466 1.19 -19.06 -19.23
CA GLY A 466 -0.24 -18.77 -19.35
C GLY A 466 -1.12 -19.42 -18.27
N GLU A 467 -0.54 -20.14 -17.31
CA GLU A 467 -1.26 -20.68 -16.15
C GLU A 467 -0.61 -20.22 -14.84
N ALA A 468 -1.42 -19.58 -14.00
CA ALA A 468 -1.06 -19.20 -12.65
C ALA A 468 -1.74 -20.14 -11.65
N THR A 469 -1.02 -20.52 -10.60
CA THR A 469 -1.59 -21.31 -9.50
C THR A 469 -1.49 -20.51 -8.22
N LEU A 470 -2.59 -20.42 -7.49
CA LEU A 470 -2.70 -19.94 -6.12
C LEU A 470 -2.76 -21.14 -5.19
N ARG A 471 -1.98 -21.12 -4.10
CA ARG A 471 -2.12 -22.04 -2.97
C ARG A 471 -2.59 -21.27 -1.74
N VAL A 472 -3.64 -21.75 -1.10
CA VAL A 472 -4.14 -21.26 0.19
C VAL A 472 -4.03 -22.38 1.22
N THR A 473 -3.39 -22.13 2.36
CA THR A 473 -3.26 -23.09 3.46
C THR A 473 -3.89 -22.51 4.73
N LEU A 474 -4.74 -23.30 5.37
CA LEU A 474 -5.32 -22.98 6.67
C LEU A 474 -4.89 -24.03 7.69
N ARG A 475 -4.43 -23.57 8.86
CA ARG A 475 -3.97 -24.42 9.97
C ARG A 475 -4.63 -23.97 11.27
N ASN A 476 -5.17 -24.93 12.02
CA ASN A 476 -5.66 -24.69 13.37
C ASN A 476 -4.55 -25.04 14.37
N ASN A 477 -3.90 -24.02 14.94
CA ASN A 477 -2.84 -24.15 15.94
C ASN A 477 -3.38 -24.18 17.38
N ALA A 478 -4.69 -24.31 17.57
CA ALA A 478 -5.29 -24.37 18.90
C ALA A 478 -4.73 -25.56 19.69
N PRO A 479 -4.65 -25.45 21.04
CA PRO A 479 -4.22 -26.56 21.87
C PRO A 479 -5.20 -27.74 21.73
N ALA A 480 -4.71 -28.96 21.91
CA ALA A 480 -5.52 -30.17 21.73
C ALA A 480 -6.75 -30.24 22.66
N ASP A 481 -6.71 -29.51 23.78
CA ASP A 481 -7.79 -29.37 24.75
C ASP A 481 -8.57 -28.05 24.61
N ALA A 482 -8.49 -27.38 23.45
CA ALA A 482 -9.18 -26.12 23.16
C ALA A 482 -10.71 -26.16 23.38
N ALA A 483 -11.32 -27.34 23.33
CA ALA A 483 -12.72 -27.54 23.69
C ALA A 483 -13.05 -27.12 25.14
N ASN A 484 -12.05 -27.03 26.03
CA ASN A 484 -12.20 -26.60 27.42
C ASN A 484 -12.03 -25.07 27.61
N LEU A 485 -11.68 -24.33 26.56
CA LEU A 485 -11.63 -22.87 26.62
C LEU A 485 -13.04 -22.30 26.89
N PRO A 486 -13.15 -21.08 27.45
CA PRO A 486 -14.43 -20.43 27.68
C PRO A 486 -15.33 -20.46 26.44
N SER A 487 -16.65 -20.58 26.65
CA SER A 487 -17.62 -20.61 25.55
C SER A 487 -17.60 -19.35 24.69
N TYR A 488 -17.17 -18.23 25.27
CA TYR A 488 -17.00 -16.96 24.56
C TYR A 488 -15.82 -16.98 23.57
N ILE A 489 -14.85 -17.88 23.78
CA ILE A 489 -13.76 -18.15 22.84
C ILE A 489 -14.17 -19.22 21.85
N THR A 490 -14.72 -20.35 22.30
CA THR A 490 -15.03 -21.51 21.43
C THR A 490 -16.32 -21.38 20.63
N GLY A 491 -17.14 -20.35 20.89
CA GLY A 491 -18.50 -20.22 20.35
C GLY A 491 -19.51 -21.19 20.99
N GLY A 492 -19.06 -22.09 21.87
CA GLY A 492 -19.91 -23.00 22.66
C GLY A 492 -20.72 -24.02 21.83
N GLY A 493 -20.45 -24.16 20.54
CA GLY A 493 -21.25 -25.00 19.64
C GLY A 493 -22.56 -24.38 19.16
N ASN A 494 -22.81 -23.10 19.46
CA ASN A 494 -24.11 -22.45 19.21
C ASN A 494 -24.49 -22.36 17.73
N PHE A 495 -23.51 -22.38 16.83
CA PHE A 495 -23.72 -22.28 15.38
C PHE A 495 -23.42 -23.57 14.62
N GLY A 496 -23.31 -24.70 15.32
CA GLY A 496 -23.15 -26.03 14.72
C GLY A 496 -21.69 -26.49 14.54
N VAL A 497 -20.71 -25.68 14.94
CA VAL A 497 -19.28 -26.05 14.95
C VAL A 497 -18.87 -26.50 16.36
N PRO A 498 -18.34 -27.72 16.57
CA PRO A 498 -17.95 -28.19 17.90
C PRO A 498 -16.92 -27.29 18.59
N PRO A 499 -16.99 -27.09 19.92
CA PRO A 499 -15.99 -26.31 20.65
C PRO A 499 -14.55 -26.76 20.38
N GLY A 500 -13.68 -25.82 20.05
CA GLY A 500 -12.27 -26.05 19.71
C GLY A 500 -11.99 -26.29 18.23
N GLU A 501 -13.01 -26.62 17.43
CA GLU A 501 -12.90 -26.62 15.96
C GLU A 501 -13.19 -25.22 15.40
N VAL A 502 -12.69 -24.95 14.19
CA VAL A 502 -12.90 -23.69 13.49
C VAL A 502 -13.48 -23.97 12.11
N GLN A 503 -14.56 -23.28 11.76
CA GLN A 503 -15.07 -23.23 10.41
C GLN A 503 -14.68 -21.91 9.75
N THR A 504 -14.00 -21.97 8.61
CA THR A 504 -13.59 -20.76 7.85
C THR A 504 -14.22 -20.78 6.46
N VAL A 505 -14.76 -19.64 6.05
CA VAL A 505 -15.26 -19.39 4.69
C VAL A 505 -14.26 -18.50 3.97
N SER A 506 -13.56 -19.05 2.99
CA SER A 506 -12.59 -18.33 2.15
C SER A 506 -13.24 -17.91 0.83
N TYR A 507 -13.19 -16.61 0.52
CA TYR A 507 -13.57 -16.04 -0.76
C TYR A 507 -12.31 -15.79 -1.59
N ILE A 508 -12.19 -16.52 -2.69
CA ILE A 508 -11.03 -16.50 -3.58
C ILE A 508 -11.42 -15.75 -4.84
N TYR A 509 -10.94 -14.52 -4.96
CA TYR A 509 -11.13 -13.65 -6.12
C TYR A 509 -10.08 -14.00 -7.17
N LEU A 510 -10.56 -14.37 -8.36
CA LEU A 510 -9.68 -14.70 -9.47
C LEU A 510 -9.21 -13.42 -10.20
N PRO A 511 -8.01 -13.46 -10.83
CA PRO A 511 -7.50 -12.34 -11.61
C PRO A 511 -8.45 -11.92 -12.75
N ALA A 512 -8.35 -10.66 -13.16
CA ALA A 512 -9.14 -10.12 -14.26
C ALA A 512 -8.94 -10.93 -15.55
N GLY A 513 -10.04 -11.40 -16.14
CA GLY A 513 -10.01 -12.18 -17.38
C GLY A 513 -9.45 -13.60 -17.24
N ALA A 514 -9.27 -14.10 -16.02
CA ALA A 514 -8.83 -15.46 -15.78
C ALA A 514 -9.98 -16.48 -15.98
N GLU A 515 -9.65 -17.68 -16.46
CA GLU A 515 -10.58 -18.81 -16.49
C GLU A 515 -10.10 -19.91 -15.56
N LEU A 516 -11.00 -20.43 -14.71
CA LEU A 516 -10.68 -21.52 -13.79
C LEU A 516 -10.35 -22.81 -14.55
N VAL A 517 -9.16 -23.36 -14.33
CA VAL A 517 -8.72 -24.66 -14.85
C VAL A 517 -9.06 -25.76 -13.87
N SER A 518 -8.63 -25.61 -12.63
CA SER A 518 -8.84 -26.60 -11.57
C SER A 518 -8.80 -25.97 -10.19
N ALA A 519 -9.48 -26.61 -9.24
CA ALA A 519 -9.31 -26.33 -7.83
C ALA A 519 -9.32 -27.66 -7.06
N THR A 520 -8.22 -27.99 -6.39
CA THR A 520 -7.99 -29.30 -5.77
C THR A 520 -7.41 -29.13 -4.38
N LEU A 521 -7.81 -29.99 -3.45
CA LEU A 521 -7.17 -30.05 -2.14
C LEU A 521 -5.75 -30.60 -2.31
N ALA A 522 -4.76 -30.01 -1.63
CA ALA A 522 -3.37 -30.46 -1.76
C ALA A 522 -3.25 -31.95 -1.36
N GLY A 523 -2.58 -32.72 -2.22
CA GLY A 523 -2.47 -34.18 -2.05
C GLY A 523 -3.70 -34.99 -2.49
N SER A 524 -4.72 -34.34 -3.07
CA SER A 524 -5.89 -34.97 -3.68
C SER A 524 -5.93 -34.69 -5.19
N GLU A 525 -6.37 -35.67 -5.97
CA GLU A 525 -6.72 -35.48 -7.39
C GLU A 525 -8.19 -35.08 -7.59
N GLU A 526 -9.00 -35.11 -6.52
CA GLU A 526 -10.42 -34.75 -6.58
C GLU A 526 -10.61 -33.23 -6.48
N SER A 527 -11.56 -32.71 -7.25
CA SER A 527 -11.95 -31.30 -7.19
C SER A 527 -12.50 -30.95 -5.80
N ALA A 528 -12.05 -29.82 -5.25
CA ALA A 528 -12.57 -29.32 -4.00
C ALA A 528 -14.06 -28.94 -4.14
N PRO A 529 -14.90 -29.17 -3.12
CA PRO A 529 -16.27 -28.69 -3.12
C PRO A 529 -16.27 -27.17 -2.96
N LEU A 530 -16.55 -26.45 -4.05
CA LEU A 530 -16.57 -24.99 -4.08
C LEU A 530 -17.97 -24.46 -4.38
N GLY A 531 -18.35 -23.42 -3.64
CA GLY A 531 -19.37 -22.47 -4.08
C GLY A 531 -18.76 -21.40 -4.98
N GLY A 532 -19.55 -20.41 -5.35
CA GLY A 532 -19.02 -19.24 -6.03
C GLY A 532 -20.10 -18.26 -6.48
N GLY A 533 -19.62 -17.15 -7.03
CA GLY A 533 -20.44 -16.06 -7.52
C GLY A 533 -19.62 -15.11 -8.38
N MET A 534 -20.23 -13.99 -8.70
CA MET A 534 -19.55 -12.84 -9.27
C MET A 534 -19.58 -11.73 -8.22
N ASP A 535 -18.60 -10.84 -8.27
CA ASP A 535 -18.59 -9.62 -7.47
C ASP A 535 -17.84 -8.56 -8.25
N ASP A 536 -18.53 -7.47 -8.60
CA ASP A 536 -18.06 -6.40 -9.48
C ASP A 536 -17.29 -6.89 -10.73
N GLY A 537 -17.81 -7.93 -11.37
CA GLY A 537 -17.21 -8.52 -12.58
C GLY A 537 -16.03 -9.47 -12.34
N ARG A 538 -15.62 -9.71 -11.08
CA ARG A 538 -14.66 -10.76 -10.70
C ARG A 538 -15.38 -12.07 -10.42
N GLN A 539 -14.79 -13.18 -10.87
CA GLN A 539 -15.22 -14.51 -10.44
C GLN A 539 -14.70 -14.79 -9.04
N VAL A 540 -15.59 -15.22 -8.14
CA VAL A 540 -15.26 -15.54 -6.75
C VAL A 540 -15.56 -17.01 -6.50
N LEU A 541 -14.58 -17.75 -5.98
CA LEU A 541 -14.76 -19.11 -5.47
C LEU A 541 -14.97 -19.06 -3.97
N THR A 542 -15.91 -19.85 -3.46
CA THR A 542 -16.16 -19.96 -2.02
C THR A 542 -15.71 -21.33 -1.54
N TRP A 543 -14.71 -21.36 -0.67
CA TRP A 543 -14.20 -22.58 -0.06
C TRP A 543 -14.48 -22.58 1.43
N THR A 544 -15.23 -23.57 1.91
CA THR A 544 -15.56 -23.72 3.33
C THR A 544 -14.77 -24.88 3.92
N THR A 545 -14.05 -24.61 5.00
CA THR A 545 -13.26 -25.61 5.73
C THR A 545 -13.74 -25.69 7.17
N GLN A 546 -13.56 -26.86 7.79
CA GLN A 546 -13.75 -27.06 9.23
C GLN A 546 -12.56 -27.85 9.76
N LEU A 547 -11.76 -27.24 10.63
CA LEU A 547 -10.49 -27.78 11.10
C LEU A 547 -10.51 -27.99 12.63
N ALA A 548 -10.22 -29.22 13.04
CA ALA A 548 -9.96 -29.56 14.43
C ALA A 548 -8.58 -29.06 14.90
N PRO A 549 -8.32 -28.95 16.21
CA PRO A 549 -7.00 -28.58 16.73
C PRO A 549 -5.87 -29.43 16.13
N GLY A 550 -4.83 -28.76 15.63
CA GLY A 550 -3.68 -29.37 14.97
C GLY A 550 -3.90 -29.80 13.51
N ALA A 551 -5.12 -29.66 12.97
CA ALA A 551 -5.40 -29.96 11.57
C ALA A 551 -4.95 -28.84 10.63
N GLU A 552 -4.60 -29.22 9.41
CA GLU A 552 -4.24 -28.33 8.31
C GLU A 552 -4.90 -28.81 7.03
N LEU A 553 -5.26 -27.86 6.16
CA LEU A 553 -5.74 -28.14 4.82
C LEU A 553 -5.27 -27.06 3.85
N SER A 554 -4.87 -27.47 2.65
CA SER A 554 -4.50 -26.55 1.57
C SER A 554 -5.37 -26.76 0.33
N LEU A 555 -5.65 -25.67 -0.38
CA LEU A 555 -6.34 -25.62 -1.66
C LEU A 555 -5.42 -25.02 -2.71
N ASP A 556 -5.27 -25.74 -3.82
CA ASP A 556 -4.59 -25.26 -5.03
C ASP A 556 -5.63 -24.87 -6.07
N VAL A 557 -5.57 -23.62 -6.55
CA VAL A 557 -6.44 -23.06 -7.58
C VAL A 557 -5.59 -22.67 -8.78
N THR A 558 -5.79 -23.34 -9.92
CA THR A 558 -5.09 -23.04 -11.17
C THR A 558 -6.04 -22.34 -12.13
N VAL A 559 -5.57 -21.25 -12.74
CA VAL A 559 -6.31 -20.47 -13.74
C VAL A 559 -5.46 -20.24 -14.97
N THR A 560 -6.09 -20.12 -16.13
CA THR A 560 -5.47 -19.49 -17.29
C THR A 560 -5.63 -17.98 -17.17
N ALA A 561 -4.57 -17.22 -17.44
CA ALA A 561 -4.61 -15.76 -17.43
C ALA A 561 -3.58 -15.20 -18.42
N PRO A 562 -3.80 -13.99 -18.99
CA PRO A 562 -2.77 -13.29 -19.74
C PRO A 562 -1.51 -13.12 -18.88
N PRO A 563 -0.32 -13.52 -19.36
CA PRO A 563 0.90 -13.42 -18.55
C PRO A 563 1.25 -11.96 -18.30
N THR A 564 1.44 -11.64 -17.03
CA THR A 564 1.90 -10.35 -16.51
C THR A 564 3.30 -10.50 -15.93
N THR A 565 4.01 -9.40 -15.73
CA THR A 565 5.33 -9.41 -15.08
C THR A 565 5.24 -9.56 -13.56
N GLU A 566 4.06 -9.33 -12.98
CA GLU A 566 3.83 -9.30 -11.55
C GLU A 566 2.59 -10.12 -11.18
N ILE A 567 2.76 -11.02 -10.21
CA ILE A 567 1.69 -11.80 -9.61
C ILE A 567 1.58 -11.41 -8.14
N VAL A 568 0.38 -11.00 -7.74
CA VAL A 568 0.10 -10.49 -6.39
C VAL A 568 -0.91 -11.41 -5.72
N THR A 569 -0.70 -11.69 -4.45
CA THR A 569 -1.66 -12.39 -3.60
C THR A 569 -2.00 -11.51 -2.42
N ARG A 570 -3.28 -11.15 -2.29
CA ARG A 570 -3.82 -10.42 -1.14
C ARG A 570 -4.47 -11.40 -0.19
N LEU A 571 -4.26 -11.20 1.09
CA LEU A 571 -4.80 -12.05 2.15
C LEU A 571 -5.43 -11.15 3.21
N THR A 572 -6.56 -11.57 3.78
CA THR A 572 -7.15 -10.92 4.96
C THR A 572 -6.07 -10.68 6.04
N PRO A 573 -5.94 -9.47 6.59
CA PRO A 573 -5.01 -9.20 7.68
C PRO A 573 -5.35 -10.02 8.92
N THR A 574 -4.52 -11.03 9.23
CA THR A 574 -4.66 -11.85 10.44
C THR A 574 -3.67 -11.42 11.52
N ILE A 575 -3.69 -12.07 12.69
CA ILE A 575 -2.69 -11.82 13.75
C ILE A 575 -1.29 -12.27 13.31
N ASN A 576 -1.23 -13.34 12.51
CA ASN A 576 0.02 -13.92 12.03
C ASN A 576 0.36 -13.35 10.65
N ALA A 577 1.65 -13.11 10.40
CA ALA A 577 2.12 -12.75 9.08
C ALA A 577 2.02 -13.95 8.13
N ASN A 578 1.74 -13.69 6.85
CA ASN A 578 1.81 -14.70 5.80
C ASN A 578 3.27 -15.17 5.66
N GLU A 579 3.54 -16.46 5.87
CA GLU A 579 4.90 -17.01 5.84
C GLU A 579 5.45 -17.17 4.40
N GLY A 580 4.63 -16.90 3.38
CA GLY A 580 4.99 -17.00 1.97
C GLY A 580 5.10 -18.47 1.54
N ILE A 581 4.17 -18.92 0.68
CA ILE A 581 4.16 -20.31 0.23
C ILE A 581 4.74 -20.43 -1.18
N SER A 582 5.70 -21.34 -1.35
CA SER A 582 6.08 -21.78 -2.70
C SER A 582 5.01 -22.68 -3.29
N VAL A 583 4.52 -22.31 -4.47
CA VAL A 583 3.38 -22.96 -5.09
C VAL A 583 3.82 -24.07 -6.04
N CYS A 584 4.75 -23.77 -6.93
CA CYS A 584 5.13 -24.65 -8.04
C CYS A 584 6.24 -25.66 -7.71
N GLY A 585 6.45 -26.02 -6.43
CA GLY A 585 7.58 -26.83 -5.94
C GLY A 585 8.06 -27.96 -6.88
N ASN A 586 9.32 -27.84 -7.33
CA ASN A 586 10.10 -28.67 -8.28
C ASN A 586 9.29 -29.38 -9.39
N LEU A 587 9.06 -28.66 -10.50
CA LEU A 587 9.10 -29.27 -11.83
C LEU A 587 10.47 -29.92 -12.11
#